data_AF-A0A6L8HTX4-F1
#
_entry.id   AF-A0A6L8HTX4-F1
#
_cell.length_a   1.000
_cell.length_b   1.000
_cell.length_c   1.000
_cell.angle_alpha   90.00
_cell.angle_beta   90.00
_cell.angle_gamma   90.00
#
_symmetry.space_group_name_H-M   'P 1'
#
loop_
_entity.id
_entity.type
_entity.pdbx_description
1 polymer ?
#
loop_
_entity_poly.entity_id
_entity_poly.type
_entity_poly.pdbx_seq_one_letter_code
_entity_poly.pdbx_strand_id
1 'polypeptide(L)'
;MTTGEGRGLRDYLHQKARAMRSAAAAKPRGEQWRETVSATCVADDATGVRKLRMRDWELIGDSGPDFGGQGLGPSSPELFCGVIGTCLTHTYLIAAATLDIPLDRVEVTVSSSNNDAHFLGIESD
;
A
#
# COMPACT_ATOMS: atom_id res chain seq x y z
N MET A 1 4.46 -6.71 -39.93
CA MET A 1 3.56 -7.27 -38.89
C MET A 1 4.11 -6.81 -37.55
N THR A 2 3.60 -5.68 -37.05
CA THR A 2 4.09 -4.97 -35.87
C THR A 2 3.05 -5.06 -34.77
N THR A 3 3.27 -5.86 -33.73
CA THR A 3 2.52 -5.78 -32.45
C THR A 3 3.22 -6.61 -31.37
N GLY A 4 3.89 -5.94 -30.41
CA GLY A 4 4.47 -6.57 -29.22
C GLY A 4 5.30 -5.65 -28.33
N GLU A 5 5.80 -4.53 -28.85
CA GLU A 5 6.58 -3.55 -28.10
C GLU A 5 5.65 -2.46 -27.54
N GLY A 6 5.45 -2.41 -26.22
CA GLY A 6 4.71 -1.31 -25.57
C GLY A 6 3.79 -1.68 -24.40
N ARG A 7 4.15 -2.65 -23.56
CA ARG A 7 3.33 -3.06 -22.38
C ARG A 7 4.17 -3.44 -21.16
N GLY A 8 5.31 -2.79 -20.93
CA GLY A 8 6.21 -3.08 -19.81
C GLY A 8 6.26 -2.01 -18.73
N LEU A 9 6.94 -2.31 -17.62
CA LEU A 9 7.21 -1.32 -16.58
C LEU A 9 8.03 -0.14 -17.11
N ARG A 10 8.92 -0.36 -18.08
CA ARG A 10 9.68 0.69 -18.77
C ARG A 10 8.77 1.74 -19.40
N ASP A 11 7.76 1.31 -20.17
CA ASP A 11 6.80 2.20 -20.82
C ASP A 11 5.98 2.98 -19.79
N TYR A 12 5.56 2.30 -18.73
CA TYR A 12 4.87 2.91 -17.60
C TYR A 12 5.71 4.02 -16.94
N LEU A 13 7.02 3.84 -16.78
CA LEU A 13 7.88 4.86 -16.18
C LEU A 13 7.95 6.13 -17.04
N HIS A 14 8.00 6.00 -18.37
CA HIS A 14 7.90 7.15 -19.26
C HIS A 14 6.54 7.85 -19.15
N GLN A 15 5.45 7.09 -19.08
CA GLN A 15 4.11 7.63 -18.84
C GLN A 15 4.02 8.35 -17.49
N LYS A 16 4.56 7.76 -16.43
CA LYS A 16 4.59 8.32 -15.08
C LYS A 16 5.38 9.63 -15.05
N ALA A 17 6.55 9.66 -15.66
CA ALA A 17 7.38 10.87 -15.77
C ALA A 17 6.62 12.00 -16.48
N ARG A 18 5.93 11.70 -17.59
CA ARG A 18 5.07 12.65 -18.29
C ARG A 18 3.95 13.16 -17.39
N ALA A 19 3.23 12.27 -16.72
CA ALA A 19 2.13 12.64 -15.84
C ALA A 19 2.59 13.54 -14.68
N MET A 20 3.72 13.23 -14.05
CA MET A 20 4.30 14.05 -12.98
C MET A 20 4.68 15.45 -13.47
N ARG A 21 5.36 15.56 -14.63
CA ARG A 21 5.69 16.86 -15.24
C ARG A 21 4.44 17.68 -15.57
N SER A 22 3.42 17.04 -16.17
CA SER A 22 2.16 17.71 -16.47
C SER A 22 1.44 18.18 -15.20
N ALA A 23 1.45 17.38 -14.13
CA ALA A 23 0.83 17.75 -12.87
C ALA A 23 1.58 18.89 -12.17
N ALA A 24 2.92 18.90 -12.20
CA ALA A 24 3.74 20.01 -11.69
C ALA A 24 3.48 21.32 -12.46
N ALA A 25 3.34 21.25 -13.79
CA ALA A 25 2.99 22.42 -14.60
C ALA A 25 1.57 22.95 -14.28
N ALA A 26 0.61 22.06 -14.02
CA ALA A 26 -0.77 22.44 -13.67
C ALA A 26 -0.90 22.95 -12.23
N LYS A 27 -0.07 22.48 -11.30
CA LYS A 27 -0.08 22.81 -9.88
C LYS A 27 1.32 23.29 -9.41
N PRO A 28 1.73 24.51 -9.77
CA PRO A 28 3.09 24.98 -9.50
C PRO A 28 3.36 25.36 -8.04
N ARG A 29 2.34 25.48 -7.19
CA ARG A 29 2.48 25.93 -5.79
C ARG A 29 2.30 24.78 -4.80
N GLY A 30 3.12 24.76 -3.76
CA GLY A 30 3.12 23.71 -2.74
C GLY A 30 1.77 23.53 -2.04
N GLU A 31 1.00 24.61 -1.82
CA GLU A 31 -0.31 24.52 -1.17
C GLU A 31 -1.33 23.72 -2.00
N GLN A 32 -1.17 23.67 -3.32
CA GLN A 32 -2.06 22.93 -4.24
C GLN A 32 -1.89 21.41 -4.14
N TRP A 33 -0.89 20.95 -3.39
CA TRP A 33 -0.59 19.53 -3.16
C TRP A 33 -0.95 19.07 -1.75
N ARG A 34 -1.52 19.94 -0.91
CA ARG A 34 -2.02 19.56 0.40
C ARG A 34 -3.31 18.76 0.24
N GLU A 35 -3.31 17.54 0.75
CA GLU A 35 -4.50 16.70 0.83
C GLU A 35 -4.62 16.09 2.23
N THR A 36 -5.86 15.79 2.63
CA THR A 36 -6.14 14.96 3.80
C THR A 36 -6.44 13.55 3.32
N VAL A 37 -5.65 12.59 3.75
CA VAL A 37 -5.88 11.16 3.50
C VAL A 37 -6.41 10.54 4.77
N SER A 38 -7.51 9.78 4.67
CA SER A 38 -8.14 9.15 5.81
C SER A 38 -8.71 7.77 5.47
N ALA A 39 -8.90 6.97 6.51
CA ALA A 39 -9.57 5.69 6.48
C ALA A 39 -10.53 5.59 7.66
N THR A 40 -11.58 4.80 7.53
CA THR A 40 -12.49 4.46 8.63
C THR A 40 -12.55 2.96 8.75
N CYS A 41 -12.39 2.44 9.96
CA CYS A 41 -12.43 1.00 10.22
C CYS A 41 -13.54 0.72 11.24
N VAL A 42 -14.46 -0.19 10.90
CA VAL A 42 -15.62 -0.52 11.73
C VAL A 42 -15.66 -2.01 12.00
N ALA A 43 -15.83 -2.38 13.28
CA ALA A 43 -16.25 -3.69 13.72
C ALA A 43 -17.56 -3.49 14.51
N ASP A 44 -18.68 -3.98 13.97
CA ASP A 44 -20.04 -3.68 14.43
C ASP A 44 -20.94 -4.93 14.47
N ASP A 45 -20.36 -6.12 14.33
CA ASP A 45 -21.06 -7.39 14.33
C ASP A 45 -20.41 -8.40 15.30
N ALA A 46 -21.05 -9.57 15.43
CA ALA A 46 -20.63 -10.61 16.38
C ALA A 46 -19.32 -11.32 15.99
N THR A 47 -18.79 -11.08 14.78
CA THR A 47 -17.54 -11.69 14.32
C THR A 47 -16.32 -10.87 14.70
N GLY A 48 -16.50 -9.58 15.02
CA GLY A 48 -15.38 -8.66 15.28
C GLY A 48 -14.55 -8.34 14.03
N VAL A 49 -14.99 -8.78 12.85
CA VAL A 49 -14.34 -8.51 11.57
C VAL A 49 -14.29 -7.01 11.31
N ARG A 50 -13.12 -6.54 10.83
CA ARG A 50 -12.84 -5.12 10.68
C ARG A 50 -13.02 -4.72 9.22
N LYS A 51 -14.04 -3.91 8.96
CA LYS A 51 -14.35 -3.36 7.64
C LYS A 51 -13.64 -2.02 7.49
N LEU A 52 -12.52 -2.02 6.78
CA LEU A 52 -11.69 -0.86 6.51
C LEU A 52 -12.13 -0.20 5.20
N ARG A 53 -12.55 1.06 5.26
CA ARG A 53 -12.88 1.87 4.09
C ARG A 53 -11.89 3.02 3.89
N MET A 54 -11.44 3.18 2.66
CA MET A 54 -10.58 4.28 2.19
C MET A 54 -11.12 4.79 0.86
N ARG A 55 -11.74 5.97 0.86
CA ARG A 55 -12.49 6.50 -0.30
C ARG A 55 -13.58 5.52 -0.75
N ASP A 56 -13.46 5.00 -1.97
CA ASP A 56 -14.39 4.06 -2.60
C ASP A 56 -13.93 2.60 -2.48
N TRP A 57 -12.82 2.35 -1.77
CA TRP A 57 -12.23 1.03 -1.59
C TRP A 57 -12.54 0.51 -0.19
N GLU A 58 -12.84 -0.79 -0.12
CA GLU A 58 -13.05 -1.50 1.14
C GLU A 58 -12.13 -2.72 1.20
N LEU A 59 -11.57 -2.96 2.39
CA LEU A 59 -10.80 -4.15 2.72
C LEU A 59 -11.35 -4.75 4.01
N ILE A 60 -11.28 -6.06 4.11
CA ILE A 60 -11.57 -6.78 5.34
C ILE A 60 -10.24 -7.09 6.03
N GLY A 61 -10.16 -6.78 7.31
CA GLY A 61 -9.09 -7.24 8.19
C GLY A 61 -9.65 -8.16 9.27
N ASP A 62 -9.00 -9.29 9.49
CA ASP A 62 -9.41 -10.28 10.49
C ASP A 62 -8.18 -10.86 11.20
N SER A 63 -8.36 -11.36 12.41
CA SER A 63 -7.29 -12.03 13.16
C SER A 63 -7.41 -13.55 13.01
N GLY A 64 -6.37 -14.25 13.47
CA GLY A 64 -6.43 -15.70 13.64
C GLY A 64 -7.27 -16.10 14.87
N PRO A 65 -7.53 -17.41 15.03
CA PRO A 65 -8.34 -17.94 16.14
C PRO A 65 -7.77 -17.60 17.52
N ASP A 66 -6.45 -17.44 17.66
CA ASP A 66 -5.78 -17.05 18.91
C ASP A 66 -6.23 -15.66 19.42
N PHE A 67 -6.79 -14.83 18.53
CA PHE A 67 -7.36 -13.52 18.83
C PHE A 67 -8.88 -13.46 18.56
N GLY A 68 -9.55 -14.61 18.52
CA GLY A 68 -11.00 -14.71 18.31
C GLY A 68 -11.49 -14.42 16.89
N GLY A 69 -10.57 -14.30 15.92
CA GLY A 69 -10.90 -14.05 14.52
C GLY A 69 -11.11 -15.32 13.70
N GLN A 70 -11.60 -15.14 12.47
CA GLN A 70 -11.94 -16.22 11.54
C GLN A 70 -10.96 -16.35 10.36
N GLY A 71 -9.91 -15.52 10.31
CA GLY A 71 -8.94 -15.49 9.21
C GLY A 71 -9.53 -15.09 7.86
N LEU A 72 -10.60 -14.27 7.84
CA LEU A 72 -11.27 -13.84 6.60
C LEU A 72 -10.50 -12.79 5.79
N GLY A 73 -9.42 -12.25 6.34
CA GLY A 73 -8.56 -11.26 5.72
C GLY A 73 -7.24 -11.14 6.48
N PRO A 74 -6.31 -10.30 6.01
CA PRO A 74 -5.05 -10.06 6.68
C PRO A 74 -5.24 -9.46 8.08
N SER A 75 -4.33 -9.82 8.98
CA SER A 75 -4.20 -9.23 10.30
C SER A 75 -3.70 -7.77 10.23
N SER A 76 -3.77 -7.03 11.35
CA SER A 76 -3.24 -5.65 11.39
C SER A 76 -1.75 -5.57 11.06
N PRO A 77 -0.87 -6.44 11.61
CA PRO A 77 0.54 -6.44 11.25
C PRO A 77 0.79 -6.75 9.77
N GLU A 78 0.04 -7.68 9.18
CA GLU A 78 0.17 -8.02 7.75
C GLU A 78 -0.28 -6.87 6.85
N LEU A 79 -1.41 -6.21 7.19
CA LEU A 79 -1.84 -4.99 6.51
C LEU A 79 -0.78 -3.90 6.60
N PHE A 80 -0.13 -3.74 7.75
CA PHE A 80 0.96 -2.78 7.93
C PHE A 80 2.16 -3.10 7.03
N CYS A 81 2.62 -4.36 6.98
CA CYS A 81 3.66 -4.79 6.04
C CYS A 81 3.26 -4.51 4.58
N GLY A 82 2.00 -4.76 4.22
CA GLY A 82 1.45 -4.44 2.91
C GLY A 82 1.55 -2.94 2.58
N VAL A 83 1.13 -2.06 3.50
CA VAL A 83 1.23 -0.60 3.34
C VAL A 83 2.68 -0.18 3.09
N ILE A 84 3.63 -0.66 3.91
CA ILE A 84 5.06 -0.35 3.73
C ILE A 84 5.57 -0.84 2.36
N GLY A 85 5.22 -2.06 1.97
CA GLY A 85 5.62 -2.63 0.68
C GLY A 85 5.13 -1.80 -0.51
N THR A 86 3.86 -1.37 -0.48
CA THR A 86 3.31 -0.49 -1.54
C THR A 86 3.96 0.88 -1.57
N CYS A 87 4.22 1.49 -0.40
CA CYS A 87 4.83 2.81 -0.28
C CYS A 87 6.27 2.83 -0.82
N LEU A 88 7.07 1.84 -0.43
CA LEU A 88 8.44 1.68 -0.92
C LEU A 88 8.45 1.45 -2.43
N THR A 89 7.66 0.49 -2.93
CA THR A 89 7.56 0.21 -4.37
C THR A 89 7.19 1.47 -5.15
N HIS A 90 6.21 2.24 -4.68
CA HIS A 90 5.81 3.49 -5.32
C HIS A 90 6.94 4.53 -5.36
N THR A 91 7.70 4.66 -4.27
CA THR A 91 8.83 5.57 -4.15
C THR A 91 9.94 5.24 -5.15
N TYR A 92 10.28 3.95 -5.31
CA TYR A 92 11.23 3.51 -6.33
C TYR A 92 10.75 3.87 -7.74
N LEU A 93 9.47 3.68 -8.04
CA LEU A 93 8.91 4.05 -9.35
C LEU A 93 8.92 5.57 -9.59
N ILE A 94 8.72 6.39 -8.55
CA ILE A 94 8.85 7.85 -8.64
C ILE A 94 10.29 8.23 -8.99
N ALA A 95 11.26 7.69 -8.25
CA ALA A 95 12.67 7.99 -8.45
C ALA A 95 13.12 7.57 -9.86
N ALA A 96 12.80 6.35 -10.27
CA ALA A 96 13.14 5.82 -11.59
C ALA A 96 12.55 6.67 -12.72
N ALA A 97 11.27 7.04 -12.63
CA ALA A 97 10.62 7.91 -13.62
C ALA A 97 11.23 9.32 -13.67
N THR A 98 11.66 9.86 -12.52
CA THR A 98 12.24 11.21 -12.43
C THR A 98 13.65 11.26 -12.98
N LEU A 99 14.43 10.20 -12.77
CA LEU A 99 15.83 10.08 -13.18
C LEU A 99 16.00 9.41 -14.56
N ASP A 100 14.89 9.10 -15.25
CA ASP A 100 14.87 8.38 -16.53
C ASP A 100 15.62 7.03 -16.49
N ILE A 101 15.51 6.32 -15.35
CA ILE A 101 16.10 5.00 -15.15
C ILE A 101 15.09 3.94 -15.60
N PRO A 102 15.39 3.12 -16.62
CA PRO A 102 14.46 2.11 -17.08
C PRO A 102 14.48 0.89 -16.15
N LEU A 103 13.31 0.47 -15.69
CA LEU A 103 13.13 -0.74 -14.88
C LEU A 103 12.12 -1.68 -15.54
N ASP A 104 12.40 -2.99 -15.49
CA ASP A 104 11.45 -4.03 -15.91
C ASP A 104 10.63 -4.59 -14.75
N ARG A 105 11.17 -4.51 -13.53
CA ARG A 105 10.53 -5.01 -12.30
C ARG A 105 11.02 -4.24 -11.08
N VAL A 106 10.12 -4.01 -10.14
CA VAL A 106 10.43 -3.64 -8.75
C VAL A 106 9.69 -4.63 -7.86
N GLU A 107 10.43 -5.25 -6.95
CA GLU A 107 9.88 -6.17 -5.96
C GLU A 107 10.42 -5.78 -4.58
N VAL A 108 9.51 -5.61 -3.63
CA VAL A 108 9.84 -5.27 -2.25
C VAL A 108 9.17 -6.30 -1.35
N THR A 109 9.98 -7.03 -0.59
CA THR A 109 9.51 -7.94 0.45
C THR A 109 9.68 -7.26 1.80
N VAL A 110 8.60 -7.19 2.56
CA VAL A 110 8.59 -6.65 3.92
C VAL A 110 8.23 -7.78 4.88
N SER A 111 9.07 -8.00 5.88
CA SER A 111 8.82 -8.91 6.99
C SER A 111 8.85 -8.14 8.29
N SER A 112 7.97 -8.51 9.22
CA SER A 112 7.97 -8.01 10.60
C SER A 112 7.96 -9.19 11.55
N SER A 113 8.55 -9.01 12.73
CA SER A 113 8.43 -9.91 13.86
C SER A 113 7.55 -9.23 14.90
N ASN A 114 6.38 -9.80 15.17
CA ASN A 114 5.48 -9.36 16.24
C ASN A 114 5.54 -10.35 17.40
N ASN A 115 5.47 -9.82 18.61
CA ASN A 115 5.28 -10.61 19.82
C ASN A 115 4.00 -10.13 20.50
N ASP A 116 2.92 -10.88 20.32
CA ASP A 116 1.61 -10.53 20.83
C ASP A 116 1.33 -11.09 22.24
N ALA A 117 2.34 -11.70 22.89
CA ALA A 117 2.24 -12.32 24.22
C ALA A 117 1.60 -11.40 25.27
N HIS A 118 1.95 -10.12 25.25
CA HIS A 118 1.39 -9.12 26.18
C HIS A 118 -0.11 -8.91 26.02
N PHE A 119 -0.67 -9.03 24.81
CA PHE A 119 -2.13 -8.96 24.62
C PHE A 119 -2.85 -10.16 25.26
N LEU A 120 -2.12 -11.26 25.47
CA LEU A 120 -2.62 -12.49 26.08
C LEU A 120 -2.26 -12.60 27.57
N GLY A 121 -1.65 -11.57 28.16
CA GLY A 121 -1.22 -11.57 29.56
C GLY A 121 -0.01 -12.47 29.85
N ILE A 122 0.76 -12.84 28.83
CA ILE A 122 1.95 -13.67 28.95
C ILE A 122 3.17 -12.75 29.08
N GLU A 123 4.01 -12.98 30.09
CA GLU A 123 5.31 -12.31 30.21
C GLU A 123 6.23 -12.74 29.06
N SER A 124 6.95 -11.79 28.48
CA SER A 124 7.95 -12.07 27.45
C SER A 124 9.19 -11.21 27.65
N ASP A 125 10.34 -11.74 27.24
CA ASP A 125 11.67 -11.15 27.34
C ASP A 125 11.85 -9.84 26.53
#